data_AF-D2RMY5-F1
#
_entry.id   AF-D2RMY5-F1
#
_cell.length_a   1.000
_cell.length_b   1.000
_cell.length_c   1.000
_cell.angle_alpha   90.00
_cell.angle_beta   90.00
_cell.angle_gamma   90.00
#
_symmetry.space_group_name_H-M   'P 1'
#
loop_
_entity.id
_entity.type
_entity.pdbx_description
1 polymer ?
#
loop_
_entity_poly.entity_id
_entity_poly.type
_entity_poly.pdbx_seq_one_letter_code
_entity_poly.pdbx_strand_id
1 'polypeptide(L)'
;MILFYGSEICIDCRNTLAILKARKLEDQFRFIDMTANTDNMKAFFTLRDREAAFAPAREGENGRSFIGIPAFVKEDGKVTLDLDEALGWLGQPPVREEEIVEK
;
A
#
# COMPACT_ATOMS: atom_id res chain seq x y z
N MET A 1 -6.91 -11.69 -5.07
CA MET A 1 -6.83 -10.27 -5.43
C MET A 1 -6.59 -9.43 -4.18
N ILE A 2 -5.41 -8.82 -4.07
CA ILE A 2 -5.04 -7.91 -2.98
C ILE A 2 -5.47 -6.50 -3.37
N LEU A 3 -6.17 -5.78 -2.50
CA LEU A 3 -6.42 -4.35 -2.72
C LEU A 3 -5.17 -3.57 -2.33
N PHE A 4 -4.75 -2.65 -3.17
CA PHE A 4 -3.65 -1.73 -2.92
C PHE A 4 -4.19 -0.30 -2.92
N TYR A 5 -4.35 0.30 -1.75
CA TYR A 5 -4.68 1.71 -1.61
C TYR A 5 -3.39 2.54 -1.64
N GLY A 6 -3.36 3.56 -2.49
CA GLY A 6 -2.22 4.45 -2.63
C GLY A 6 -2.56 5.69 -3.44
N SER A 7 -1.53 6.40 -3.91
CA SER A 7 -1.69 7.54 -4.80
C SER A 7 -0.44 7.73 -5.66
N GLU A 8 -0.59 8.15 -6.91
CA GLU A 8 0.54 8.39 -7.81
C GLU A 8 1.45 9.55 -7.37
N ILE A 9 0.99 10.43 -6.47
CA ILE A 9 1.85 11.49 -5.90
C ILE A 9 2.80 10.96 -4.82
N CYS A 10 2.62 9.73 -4.34
CA CYS A 10 3.47 9.08 -3.34
C CYS A 10 4.58 8.25 -4.00
N ILE A 11 5.83 8.52 -3.65
CA ILE A 11 7.01 7.83 -4.19
C ILE A 11 6.98 6.31 -3.92
N ASP A 12 6.60 5.90 -2.70
CA ASP A 12 6.52 4.48 -2.33
C ASP A 12 5.42 3.74 -3.11
N CYS A 13 4.32 4.44 -3.41
CA CYS A 13 3.26 3.89 -4.25
C CYS A 13 3.71 3.72 -5.70
N ARG A 14 4.46 4.68 -6.26
CA ARG A 14 5.02 4.55 -7.62
C ARG A 14 6.05 3.43 -7.71
N ASN A 15 6.93 3.31 -6.72
CA ASN A 15 7.86 2.17 -6.60
C ASN A 15 7.10 0.84 -6.51
N THR A 16 6.05 0.77 -5.69
CA THR A 16 5.19 -0.42 -5.61
C THR A 16 4.61 -0.80 -6.97
N LEU A 17 4.01 0.16 -7.70
CA LEU A 17 3.48 -0.09 -9.06
C LEU A 17 4.56 -0.59 -10.03
N ALA A 18 5.76 0.01 -9.99
CA ALA A 18 6.88 -0.40 -10.82
C ALA A 18 7.35 -1.83 -10.52
N ILE A 19 7.45 -2.19 -9.24
CA ILE A 19 7.82 -3.54 -8.79
C ILE A 19 6.78 -4.57 -9.22
N LEU A 20 5.49 -4.28 -9.01
CA LEU A 20 4.40 -5.18 -9.41
C LEU A 20 4.41 -5.43 -10.92
N LYS A 21 4.65 -4.39 -11.71
CA LYS A 21 4.81 -4.50 -13.16
C LYS A 21 6.05 -5.32 -13.56
N ALA A 22 7.21 -5.03 -12.97
CA ALA A 22 8.46 -5.74 -13.26
C ALA A 22 8.36 -7.25 -12.95
N ARG A 23 7.64 -7.59 -11.87
CA ARG A 23 7.39 -8.97 -11.45
C ARG A 23 6.17 -9.63 -12.10
N LYS A 24 5.43 -8.91 -12.97
CA LYS A 24 4.20 -9.38 -13.63
C LYS A 24 3.10 -9.80 -12.64
N LEU A 25 2.91 -9.02 -11.58
CA LEU A 25 1.93 -9.25 -10.51
C LEU A 25 0.72 -8.29 -10.58
N GLU A 26 0.60 -7.51 -11.66
CA GLU A 26 -0.48 -6.53 -11.87
C GLU A 26 -1.88 -7.17 -11.80
N ASP A 27 -2.00 -8.46 -12.12
CA ASP A 27 -3.26 -9.22 -12.03
C ASP A 27 -3.57 -9.74 -10.62
N GLN A 28 -2.61 -9.70 -9.69
CA GLN A 28 -2.77 -10.09 -8.30
C GLN A 28 -3.19 -8.92 -7.41
N PHE A 29 -2.95 -7.68 -7.85
CA PHE A 29 -3.22 -6.45 -7.10
C PHE A 29 -4.19 -5.53 -7.83
N ARG A 30 -5.20 -5.04 -7.11
CA ARG A 30 -6.09 -3.98 -7.59
C ARG A 30 -5.67 -2.67 -6.94
N PHE A 31 -5.07 -1.79 -7.73
CA PHE A 31 -4.74 -0.44 -7.30
C PHE A 31 -6.01 0.42 -7.16
N ILE A 32 -6.12 1.11 -6.03
CA ILE A 32 -7.16 2.07 -5.71
C ILE A 32 -6.47 3.39 -5.36
N ASP A 33 -6.47 4.31 -6.32
CA ASP A 33 -5.96 5.66 -6.07
C ASP A 33 -6.93 6.41 -5.14
N MET A 34 -6.48 6.64 -3.90
CA MET A 34 -7.25 7.35 -2.88
C MET A 34 -7.46 8.83 -3.21
N THR A 35 -6.67 9.39 -4.14
CA THR A 35 -6.75 10.79 -4.56
C THR A 35 -7.62 11.00 -5.80
N ALA A 36 -8.03 9.93 -6.49
CA ALA A 36 -8.79 10.04 -7.73
C ALA A 36 -10.20 10.61 -7.55
N ASN A 37 -10.85 10.33 -6.41
CA ASN A 37 -12.17 10.87 -6.07
C ASN A 37 -12.44 10.74 -4.56
N THR A 38 -13.50 11.40 -4.08
CA THR A 38 -13.86 11.43 -2.66
C THR A 38 -14.42 10.11 -2.13
N ASP A 39 -14.94 9.21 -2.98
CA ASP A 39 -15.42 7.90 -2.54
C ASP A 39 -14.26 6.96 -2.22
N ASN A 40 -13.23 6.94 -3.07
CA ASN A 40 -11.98 6.23 -2.78
C ASN A 40 -11.31 6.78 -1.51
N MET A 41 -11.31 8.11 -1.36
CA MET A 41 -10.75 8.76 -0.18
C MET A 41 -11.50 8.36 1.10
N LYS A 42 -12.84 8.37 1.09
CA LYS A 42 -13.67 7.91 2.22
C LYS A 42 -13.44 6.44 2.53
N ALA A 43 -13.32 5.58 1.51
CA ALA A 43 -13.04 4.17 1.68
C ALA A 43 -11.69 3.96 2.37
N PHE A 44 -10.65 4.66 1.91
CA PHE A 44 -9.33 4.61 2.55
C PHE A 44 -9.34 5.17 3.97
N PHE A 45 -9.98 6.32 4.24
CA PHE A 45 -10.09 6.86 5.60
C PHE A 45 -10.84 5.92 6.54
N THR A 46 -11.90 5.27 6.07
CA THR A 46 -12.62 4.27 6.88
C THR A 46 -11.72 3.10 7.26
N LEU A 47 -10.90 2.62 6.33
CA LEU A 47 -9.90 1.58 6.59
C LEU A 47 -8.84 2.10 7.57
N ARG A 48 -8.20 3.23 7.25
CA ARG A 48 -7.13 3.86 8.03
C ARG A 48 -7.56 4.17 9.46
N ASP A 49 -8.78 4.58 9.70
CA ASP A 49 -9.24 5.00 11.04
C ASP A 49 -9.59 3.81 11.93
N ARG A 50 -9.89 2.64 11.35
CA ARG A 50 -10.39 1.46 12.07
C ARG A 50 -9.37 0.35 12.23
N GLU A 51 -8.49 0.19 11.24
CA GLU A 51 -7.54 -0.93 11.22
C GLU A 51 -6.35 -0.67 12.15
N ALA A 52 -5.99 -1.68 12.93
CA ALA A 52 -4.90 -1.60 13.90
C ALA A 52 -3.53 -1.41 13.22
N ALA A 53 -3.35 -1.92 12.00
CA ALA A 53 -2.14 -1.77 11.21
C ALA A 53 -1.72 -0.30 10.97
N PHE A 54 -2.69 0.63 11.01
CA PHE A 54 -2.44 2.05 10.83
C PHE A 54 -2.16 2.80 12.13
N ALA A 55 -2.15 2.15 13.31
CA ALA A 55 -1.87 2.83 14.57
C ALA A 55 -0.54 3.59 14.56
N PRO A 56 0.59 3.00 14.10
CA PRO A 56 1.85 3.73 14.02
C PRO A 56 1.79 4.91 13.03
N ALA A 57 1.11 4.74 11.89
CA ALA A 57 0.94 5.81 10.90
C ALA A 57 0.12 6.98 11.46
N ARG A 58 -0.92 6.71 12.25
CA ARG A 58 -1.74 7.73 12.91
C ARG A 58 -0.98 8.44 14.04
N GLU A 59 -0.23 7.70 14.85
CA GLU A 59 0.63 8.25 15.90
C GLU A 59 1.69 9.18 15.29
N GLY A 60 2.30 8.74 14.19
CA GLY A 60 3.26 9.52 13.43
C GLY A 60 4.57 9.77 14.17
N GLU A 61 5.35 10.72 13.65
CA GLU A 61 6.61 11.14 14.24
C GLU A 61 6.67 12.66 14.33
N ASN A 62 7.30 13.19 15.39
CA ASN A 62 7.48 14.63 15.60
C ASN A 62 6.17 15.44 15.50
N GLY A 63 5.07 14.87 15.98
CA GLY A 63 3.74 15.50 15.97
C GLY A 63 3.06 15.53 14.61
N ARG A 64 3.51 14.73 13.63
CA ARG A 64 2.90 14.62 12.30
C ARG A 64 2.56 13.17 11.97
N SER A 65 1.29 12.90 11.71
CA SER A 65 0.82 11.59 11.22
C SER A 65 1.32 11.32 9.81
N PHE A 66 1.58 10.06 9.49
CA PHE A 66 1.75 9.59 8.13
C PHE A 66 0.38 9.23 7.51
N ILE A 67 0.29 9.28 6.17
CA ILE A 67 -0.93 8.89 5.46
C ILE A 67 -1.17 7.37 5.61
N GLY A 68 -0.10 6.56 5.65
CA GLY A 68 -0.17 5.10 5.70
C GLY A 68 -0.44 4.48 4.34
N ILE A 69 0.21 4.97 3.28
CA ILE A 69 0.21 4.36 1.95
C ILE A 69 1.65 4.06 1.52
N PRO A 70 1.91 2.99 0.75
CA PRO A 70 0.96 2.02 0.23
C PRO A 70 0.31 1.16 1.35
N ALA A 71 -0.97 0.81 1.18
CA ALA A 71 -1.69 -0.08 2.09
C ALA A 71 -2.28 -1.25 1.33
N PHE A 72 -2.11 -2.46 1.85
CA PHE A 72 -2.50 -3.70 1.21
C PHE A 72 -3.56 -4.43 2.04
N VAL A 73 -4.64 -4.85 1.38
CA VAL A 73 -5.74 -5.60 2.00
C VAL A 73 -5.89 -6.93 1.28
N LYS A 74 -5.67 -8.01 2.01
CA LYS A 74 -5.88 -9.37 1.54
C LYS A 74 -7.38 -9.70 1.51
N GLU A 75 -7.76 -10.72 0.75
CA GLU A 75 -9.17 -11.15 0.63
C GLU A 75 -9.82 -11.57 1.96
N ASP A 76 -9.02 -12.05 2.91
CA ASP A 76 -9.46 -12.42 4.26
C ASP A 76 -9.58 -11.23 5.23
N GLY A 77 -9.36 -10.00 4.74
CA GLY A 77 -9.42 -8.78 5.53
C GLY A 77 -8.12 -8.43 6.24
N LYS A 78 -7.05 -9.23 6.11
CA LYS A 78 -5.74 -8.88 6.68
C LYS A 78 -5.20 -7.61 6.00
N VAL A 79 -4.71 -6.67 6.81
CA VAL A 79 -4.18 -5.39 6.36
C VAL A 79 -2.70 -5.27 6.73
N THR A 80 -1.88 -4.78 5.80
CA THR A 80 -0.48 -4.42 6.06
C THR A 80 -0.10 -3.15 5.30
N LEU A 81 0.89 -2.42 5.81
CA LEU A 81 1.51 -1.26 5.15
C LEU A 81 2.88 -1.63 4.56
N ASP A 82 3.26 -2.90 4.63
CA ASP A 82 4.54 -3.42 4.16
C ASP A 82 4.34 -4.21 2.86
N LEU A 83 5.03 -3.78 1.80
CA LEU A 83 5.00 -4.46 0.51
C LEU A 83 5.63 -5.86 0.59
N ASP A 84 6.67 -6.07 1.41
CA ASP A 84 7.30 -7.37 1.55
C ASP A 84 6.35 -8.40 2.17
N GLU A 85 5.56 -7.97 3.16
CA GLU A 85 4.52 -8.82 3.74
C GLU A 85 3.43 -9.16 2.71
N ALA A 86 2.97 -8.16 1.94
CA ALA A 86 1.96 -8.35 0.91
C ALA A 86 2.44 -9.31 -0.21
N LEU A 87 3.70 -9.19 -0.62
CA LEU A 87 4.37 -10.10 -1.55
C LEU A 87 4.49 -11.52 -0.97
N GLY A 88 4.80 -11.63 0.33
CA GLY A 88 4.85 -12.89 1.05
C GLY A 88 3.54 -13.68 1.01
N TRP A 89 2.38 -13.00 0.98
CA TRP A 89 1.08 -13.66 0.81
C TRP A 89 0.93 -14.41 -0.52
N LEU A 90 1.73 -14.03 -1.53
CA LEU A 90 1.78 -14.66 -2.85
C LEU A 90 3.00 -15.60 -3.01
N GLY A 91 3.77 -15.83 -1.94
CA GLY A 91 5.02 -16.60 -1.99
C GLY A 91 6.14 -15.91 -2.76
N GLN A 92 6.06 -14.60 -2.96
CA GLN A 92 7.10 -13.81 -3.61
C GLN A 92 8.22 -13.46 -2.61
N PRO A 93 9.47 -13.33 -3.08
CA PRO A 93 10.56 -12.86 -2.22
C PRO A 93 10.37 -11.37 -1.86
N PRO A 94 11.03 -10.88 -0.79
CA PRO A 94 11.11 -9.46 -0.49
C PRO A 94 11.61 -8.61 -1.67
N VAL A 95 11.31 -7.30 -1.64
CA VAL A 95 11.83 -6.32 -2.58
C VAL A 95 13.34 -6.21 -2.44
N ARG A 96 14.04 -6.25 -3.58
CA ARG A 96 15.48 -6.00 -3.62
C ARG A 96 15.75 -4.53 -3.93
N GLU A 97 16.88 -4.02 -3.46
CA GLU A 97 17.20 -2.59 -3.61
C GLU A 97 17.26 -2.15 -5.08
N GLU A 98 17.73 -3.02 -5.98
CA GLU A 98 17.78 -2.76 -7.42
C GLU A 98 16.41 -2.64 -8.10
N GLU A 99 15.33 -3.04 -7.42
CA GLU A 99 13.96 -2.92 -7.92
C GLU A 99 13.31 -1.58 -7.55
N ILE A 100 13.91 -0.81 -6.65
CA ILE A 100 13.47 0.52 -6.25
C ILE A 100 13.96 1.53 -7.28
N VAL A 101 13.03 2.12 -8.03
CA VAL A 101 13.33 3.02 -9.16
C VAL A 101 13.46 4.49 -8.76
N GLU A 102 12.79 4.89 -7.69
CA GLU A 102 12.81 6.26 -7.15
C GLU A 102 13.29 6.26 -5.69
N LYS A 103 14.22 7.15 -5.33
CA LYS A 103 14.80 7.29 -3.98
C LYS A 103 14.62 8.70 -3.44
#